data_AF-A0A935T4C0-F1
#
_entry.id   AF-A0A935T4C0-F1
#
_cell.length_a   1.000
_cell.length_b   1.000
_cell.length_c   1.000
_cell.angle_alpha   90.00
_cell.angle_beta   90.00
_cell.angle_gamma   90.00
#
_symmetry.space_group_name_H-M   'P 1'
#
loop_
_entity.id
_entity.type
_entity.pdbx_description
1 polymer ?
#
loop_
_entity_poly.entity_id
_entity_poly.type
_entity_poly.pdbx_seq_one_letter_code
_entity_poly.pdbx_strand_id
1 'polypeptide(L)'
;MKTRIDEHSRQPGCAARWDRARRRRNARSGPGGLAAPRRLAVLPALLSLLASWLVLPLLVAPREAQAILASDGSPTATRQTTTQGLTTSELALYALLGQFRGFLGTPIDATHFITAQHIGIAAGDAITFAGGPNVGTYSIVGWTDDPGSDLRIVEIAGTFQDWVPLNGSGYEASKTATIFGRGGAPDSELFVGTELKGWTAANPDGAISWGRNVVTGTLNNNQIYARFEINGLPQEAGLTAGDSGGPWFAADGQGLMRLIGVSFGATGPYQLDVAGAPSGSYFEAALFDLGGLWVGAPGNAVFIPENPVNVPGVGVASRISDRIGWISTLIDLSTEDTDRDGIANQFDNCPWVANANQLDNGGLGSSTAPDGIGNACQCGDVTGEGQVNDTDAAFIKRHALGLSAALFLVPDNCDVTGDGACNGTDATLIRHAAAGTLNPLFGQHCPNAMP
;
A
#
# COMPACT_ATOMS: atom_id res chain seq x y z
N MET A 1 60.53 -20.12 -17.72
CA MET A 1 60.81 -19.59 -16.36
C MET A 1 60.51 -18.09 -16.35
N LYS A 2 60.18 -17.51 -15.19
CA LYS A 2 59.88 -16.07 -14.90
C LYS A 2 60.71 -15.03 -15.69
N THR A 3 60.23 -13.83 -16.08
CA THR A 3 58.87 -13.22 -16.15
C THR A 3 58.88 -11.99 -17.12
N ARG A 4 57.72 -11.42 -17.45
CA ARG A 4 57.52 -10.20 -18.29
C ARG A 4 57.26 -8.94 -17.43
N ILE A 5 57.78 -7.75 -17.81
CA ILE A 5 57.13 -6.58 -18.47
C ILE A 5 56.11 -5.82 -17.60
N ASP A 6 56.22 -4.49 -17.54
CA ASP A 6 55.10 -3.53 -17.73
C ASP A 6 55.61 -2.08 -17.98
N GLU A 7 54.71 -1.17 -18.38
CA GLU A 7 55.01 -0.05 -19.28
C GLU A 7 54.93 1.40 -18.70
N HIS A 8 55.22 2.34 -19.61
CA HIS A 8 54.89 3.78 -19.70
C HIS A 8 53.59 4.25 -18.99
N SER A 9 53.38 5.54 -18.67
CA SER A 9 54.13 6.82 -18.85
C SER A 9 53.52 7.95 -18.00
N ARG A 10 54.22 9.08 -17.78
CA ARG A 10 53.63 10.38 -17.34
C ARG A 10 54.39 11.63 -17.80
N GLN A 11 53.64 12.60 -18.36
CA GLN A 11 53.95 14.05 -18.50
C GLN A 11 55.14 14.47 -19.41
N PRO A 12 55.34 15.76 -19.78
CA PRO A 12 54.63 17.00 -19.38
C PRO A 12 54.23 17.99 -20.53
N GLY A 13 53.53 19.08 -20.18
CA GLY A 13 53.95 20.43 -20.62
C GLY A 13 53.03 21.31 -21.51
N CYS A 14 52.78 22.53 -21.03
CA CYS A 14 52.56 23.82 -21.73
C CYS A 14 51.71 23.94 -23.03
N ALA A 15 50.71 24.82 -22.96
CA ALA A 15 50.30 25.69 -24.07
C ALA A 15 49.71 27.02 -23.57
N ALA A 16 49.95 28.13 -24.29
CA ALA A 16 49.31 29.42 -24.07
C ALA A 16 49.43 30.29 -25.35
N ARG A 17 48.41 31.11 -25.69
CA ARG A 17 48.56 32.49 -26.24
C ARG A 17 47.20 33.19 -26.54
N TRP A 18 47.11 34.48 -26.20
CA TRP A 18 46.58 35.70 -26.92
C TRP A 18 45.32 35.57 -27.86
N ASP A 19 44.44 36.57 -28.06
CA ASP A 19 44.63 38.04 -28.02
C ASP A 19 43.33 38.92 -27.91
N ARG A 20 43.54 40.24 -27.71
CA ARG A 20 42.73 41.51 -27.82
C ARG A 20 41.32 41.56 -28.49
N ALA A 21 40.46 42.60 -28.30
CA ALA A 21 40.24 43.61 -27.23
C ALA A 21 39.20 44.74 -27.60
N ARG A 22 38.46 45.27 -26.59
CA ARG A 22 37.78 46.62 -26.53
C ARG A 22 36.56 46.84 -27.48
N ARG A 23 35.67 47.86 -27.33
CA ARG A 23 35.75 49.21 -26.70
C ARG A 23 34.34 49.75 -26.25
N ARG A 24 34.28 50.84 -25.45
CA ARG A 24 33.06 51.49 -24.85
C ARG A 24 32.63 52.83 -25.52
N ARG A 25 31.32 53.21 -25.40
CA ARG A 25 30.72 54.55 -24.96
C ARG A 25 29.23 54.67 -25.38
N ASN A 26 28.25 55.07 -24.55
CA ASN A 26 27.88 56.34 -23.85
C ASN A 26 27.04 57.36 -24.67
N ALA A 27 25.81 57.66 -24.20
CA ALA A 27 25.02 58.89 -24.47
C ALA A 27 23.90 59.09 -23.40
N ARG A 28 23.16 60.23 -23.38
CA ARG A 28 22.18 60.62 -22.31
C ARG A 28 20.94 61.41 -22.83
N SER A 29 19.87 61.39 -22.01
CA SER A 29 18.89 62.46 -21.65
C SER A 29 17.80 63.04 -22.59
N GLY A 30 16.53 62.57 -22.41
CA GLY A 30 15.26 63.34 -22.19
C GLY A 30 14.69 64.32 -23.24
N PRO A 31 13.55 65.03 -22.97
CA PRO A 31 12.44 64.76 -22.02
C PRO A 31 10.98 65.07 -22.53
N GLY A 32 9.93 64.66 -21.79
CA GLY A 32 8.50 65.08 -21.95
C GLY A 32 7.64 64.23 -22.93
N GLY A 33 6.29 64.21 -22.89
CA GLY A 33 5.31 64.74 -21.91
C GLY A 33 3.82 64.64 -22.41
N LEU A 34 2.85 64.70 -21.47
CA LEU A 34 1.37 64.90 -21.63
C LEU A 34 0.41 63.74 -22.06
N ALA A 35 -0.59 63.52 -21.19
CA ALA A 35 -2.03 63.28 -21.42
C ALA A 35 -2.59 61.98 -22.08
N ALA A 36 -3.83 61.64 -21.69
CA ALA A 36 -4.70 60.57 -22.21
C ALA A 36 -6.05 61.18 -22.71
N PRO A 37 -7.01 60.44 -23.33
CA PRO A 37 -7.84 59.44 -22.61
C PRO A 37 -8.29 58.20 -23.44
N ARG A 38 -9.06 57.29 -22.80
CA ARG A 38 -9.72 56.09 -23.40
C ARG A 38 -11.16 56.36 -23.87
N ARG A 39 -11.63 55.64 -24.90
CA ARG A 39 -13.02 55.14 -25.20
C ARG A 39 -13.07 54.65 -26.67
N LEU A 40 -13.89 53.70 -27.13
CA LEU A 40 -14.72 52.65 -26.50
C LEU A 40 -15.12 51.64 -27.61
N ALA A 41 -14.96 50.33 -27.44
CA ALA A 41 -15.58 49.29 -28.27
C ALA A 41 -15.65 47.95 -27.52
N VAL A 42 -16.65 47.11 -27.81
CA VAL A 42 -16.90 45.80 -27.17
C VAL A 42 -17.25 44.77 -28.24
N LEU A 43 -16.72 43.55 -28.10
CA LEU A 43 -17.30 42.28 -28.55
C LEU A 43 -16.68 41.15 -27.69
N PRO A 44 -17.37 40.04 -27.42
CA PRO A 44 -17.01 39.10 -26.36
C PRO A 44 -16.05 37.98 -26.81
N ALA A 45 -15.32 37.41 -25.84
CA ALA A 45 -14.61 36.14 -25.99
C ALA A 45 -14.99 35.22 -24.82
N LEU A 46 -15.24 33.94 -25.09
CA LEU A 46 -15.46 32.94 -24.04
C LEU A 46 -14.13 32.63 -23.35
N LEU A 47 -14.14 32.51 -22.02
CA LEU A 47 -13.02 31.98 -21.26
C LEU A 47 -13.19 30.47 -21.04
N SER A 48 -12.38 29.68 -21.74
CA SER A 48 -12.03 28.32 -21.37
C SER A 48 -10.67 28.33 -20.65
N LEU A 49 -10.69 28.34 -19.32
CA LEU A 49 -9.49 28.18 -18.49
C LEU A 49 -9.46 26.78 -17.87
N LEU A 50 -8.58 25.94 -18.39
CA LEU A 50 -8.13 24.73 -17.71
C LEU A 50 -7.25 25.15 -16.53
N ALA A 51 -7.75 24.94 -15.32
CA ALA A 51 -6.97 25.11 -14.09
C ALA A 51 -6.45 23.73 -13.63
N SER A 52 -5.15 23.49 -13.77
CA SER A 52 -4.49 22.31 -13.20
C SER A 52 -4.38 22.47 -11.69
N TRP A 53 -5.07 21.62 -10.93
CA TRP A 53 -4.95 21.57 -9.47
C TRP A 53 -3.76 20.68 -9.09
N LEU A 54 -2.70 21.28 -8.54
CA LEU A 54 -1.74 20.51 -7.73
C LEU A 54 -2.41 20.18 -6.39
N VAL A 55 -2.63 18.89 -6.14
CA VAL A 55 -2.94 18.40 -4.80
C VAL A 55 -1.62 18.28 -4.04
N LEU A 56 -1.48 19.04 -2.96
CA LEU A 56 -0.40 18.86 -1.98
C LEU A 56 -0.97 18.10 -0.78
N PRO A 57 -0.38 16.98 -0.35
CA PRO A 57 -0.85 16.28 0.84
C PRO A 57 -0.54 17.11 2.09
N LEU A 58 -1.56 17.45 2.88
CA LEU A 58 -1.38 18.03 4.21
C LEU A 58 -1.05 16.92 5.20
N LEU A 59 0.00 17.11 6.01
CA LEU A 59 0.17 16.31 7.22
C LEU A 59 -0.94 16.70 8.21
N VAL A 60 -1.70 15.70 8.65
CA VAL A 60 -2.69 15.82 9.73
C VAL A 60 -2.33 14.77 10.77
N ALA A 61 -2.30 15.16 12.04
CA ALA A 61 -2.09 14.22 13.14
C ALA A 61 -3.33 13.30 13.27
N PRO A 62 -3.19 11.98 13.13
CA PRO A 62 -4.32 11.07 13.23
C PRO A 62 -4.89 11.00 14.64
N ARG A 63 -6.14 10.53 14.72
CA ARG A 63 -6.83 10.18 15.96
C ARG A 63 -7.66 8.92 15.77
N GLU A 64 -7.84 8.25 16.88
CA GLU A 64 -8.76 7.14 17.10
C GLU A 64 -10.21 7.55 16.78
N ALA A 65 -10.94 6.75 16.00
CA ALA A 65 -12.41 6.71 15.91
C ALA A 65 -12.96 5.35 16.44
N GLN A 66 -14.07 4.76 15.93
CA GLN A 66 -14.86 3.79 16.71
C GLN A 66 -15.08 2.30 16.25
N ALA A 67 -15.04 1.85 14.98
CA ALA A 67 -15.23 0.41 14.58
C ALA A 67 -14.93 -0.04 13.12
N ILE A 68 -14.84 -1.37 12.93
CA ILE A 68 -15.04 -2.14 11.67
C ILE A 68 -16.52 -2.53 11.49
N LEU A 69 -17.17 -2.06 10.43
CA LEU A 69 -18.57 -2.35 10.08
C LEU A 69 -18.75 -3.02 8.72
N ALA A 70 -19.45 -4.16 8.71
CA ALA A 70 -19.82 -4.94 7.54
C ALA A 70 -21.24 -4.63 7.03
N SER A 71 -21.32 -4.25 5.75
CA SER A 71 -22.56 -4.16 4.96
C SER A 71 -22.72 -5.41 4.08
N ASP A 72 -23.96 -5.78 3.80
CA ASP A 72 -24.37 -6.78 2.79
C ASP A 72 -25.45 -6.22 1.83
N GLY A 73 -25.66 -4.90 1.85
CA GLY A 73 -26.77 -4.20 1.19
C GLY A 73 -28.02 -4.01 2.05
N SER A 74 -28.05 -4.58 3.27
CA SER A 74 -29.06 -4.30 4.30
C SER A 74 -28.78 -2.96 5.02
N PRO A 75 -29.81 -2.27 5.56
CA PRO A 75 -29.61 -1.22 6.56
C PRO A 75 -28.97 -1.72 7.87
N THR A 76 -28.89 -3.04 8.09
CA THR A 76 -28.25 -3.63 9.27
C THR A 76 -26.74 -3.79 9.09
N ALA A 77 -25.94 -2.84 9.59
CA ALA A 77 -24.51 -3.09 9.78
C ALA A 77 -24.25 -4.22 10.79
N THR A 78 -23.21 -5.02 10.53
CA THR A 78 -22.75 -6.08 11.45
C THR A 78 -21.27 -5.91 11.80
N ARG A 79 -20.84 -6.50 12.92
CA ARG A 79 -19.43 -6.53 13.34
C ARG A 79 -18.98 -7.98 13.50
N GLN A 80 -18.00 -8.41 12.71
CA GLN A 80 -17.54 -9.81 12.72
C GLN A 80 -16.51 -10.02 13.85
N THR A 81 -16.97 -10.46 15.02
CA THR A 81 -16.12 -10.81 16.18
C THR A 81 -15.84 -12.31 16.31
N THR A 82 -16.49 -13.15 15.50
CA THR A 82 -16.18 -14.58 15.40
C THR A 82 -15.16 -14.82 14.30
N THR A 83 -14.31 -15.84 14.44
CA THR A 83 -13.35 -16.23 13.39
C THR A 83 -13.97 -17.06 12.25
N GLN A 84 -15.29 -17.31 12.28
CA GLN A 84 -15.99 -18.05 11.23
C GLN A 84 -16.04 -17.21 9.94
N GLY A 85 -15.46 -17.74 8.85
CA GLY A 85 -15.35 -17.03 7.57
C GLY A 85 -13.93 -16.54 7.26
N LEU A 86 -12.99 -16.69 8.20
CA LEU A 86 -11.56 -16.62 7.93
C LEU A 86 -11.05 -17.94 7.32
N THR A 87 -10.14 -17.84 6.36
CA THR A 87 -9.36 -18.96 5.80
C THR A 87 -8.29 -19.43 6.77
N THR A 88 -7.66 -20.59 6.51
CA THR A 88 -6.56 -21.13 7.34
C THR A 88 -5.41 -20.13 7.53
N SER A 89 -5.03 -19.39 6.48
CA SER A 89 -3.96 -18.39 6.53
C SER A 89 -4.36 -17.18 7.37
N GLU A 90 -5.58 -16.68 7.21
CA GLU A 90 -6.10 -15.56 8.03
C GLU A 90 -6.29 -15.97 9.50
N LEU A 91 -6.64 -17.23 9.78
CA LEU A 91 -6.74 -17.78 11.14
C LEU A 91 -5.40 -17.85 11.85
N ALA A 92 -4.31 -18.16 11.11
CA ALA A 92 -2.95 -18.11 11.66
C ALA A 92 -2.56 -16.67 12.03
N LEU A 93 -2.78 -15.70 11.11
CA LEU A 93 -2.50 -14.29 11.35
C LEU A 93 -3.36 -13.70 12.49
N TYR A 94 -4.63 -14.11 12.62
CA TYR A 94 -5.49 -13.74 13.75
C TYR A 94 -4.90 -14.18 15.11
N ALA A 95 -4.19 -15.31 15.16
CA ALA A 95 -3.51 -15.79 16.37
C ALA A 95 -2.24 -14.98 16.73
N LEU A 96 -1.77 -14.09 15.84
CA LEU A 96 -0.62 -13.19 16.03
C LEU A 96 -1.02 -11.74 16.35
N LEU A 97 -2.30 -11.50 16.63
CA LEU A 97 -2.82 -10.18 17.00
C LEU A 97 -2.59 -9.91 18.50
N GLY A 98 -1.68 -8.98 18.80
CA GLY A 98 -1.43 -8.54 20.17
C GLY A 98 -2.34 -7.38 20.56
N GLN A 99 -2.86 -7.41 21.79
CA GLN A 99 -3.61 -6.30 22.36
C GLN A 99 -2.61 -5.30 22.96
N PHE A 100 -2.61 -4.08 22.44
CA PHE A 100 -1.81 -2.96 22.94
C PHE A 100 -2.76 -1.88 23.45
N ARG A 101 -2.87 -1.73 24.77
CA ARG A 101 -3.83 -0.81 25.41
C ARG A 101 -5.27 -1.17 24.97
N GLY A 102 -6.04 -0.22 24.41
CA GLY A 102 -7.35 -0.50 23.80
C GLY A 102 -7.27 -1.16 22.41
N PHE A 103 -6.08 -1.18 21.79
CA PHE A 103 -5.86 -1.26 20.35
C PHE A 103 -5.13 -2.54 19.94
N LEU A 104 -4.75 -2.64 18.66
CA LEU A 104 -4.00 -3.74 18.10
C LEU A 104 -2.56 -3.36 17.73
N GLY A 105 -1.78 -4.41 17.50
CA GLY A 105 -0.58 -4.43 16.69
C GLY A 105 -0.21 -5.89 16.42
N THR A 106 0.96 -6.13 15.83
CA THR A 106 1.41 -7.50 15.54
C THR A 106 2.94 -7.63 15.62
N PRO A 107 3.48 -8.78 16.10
CA PRO A 107 4.91 -9.07 16.03
C PRO A 107 5.44 -9.07 14.58
N ILE A 108 6.63 -8.52 14.39
CA ILE A 108 7.30 -8.42 13.07
C ILE A 108 8.70 -9.03 13.04
N ASP A 109 9.28 -9.32 14.20
CA ASP A 109 10.43 -10.22 14.39
C ASP A 109 10.31 -10.89 15.78
N ALA A 110 11.40 -11.51 16.25
CA ALA A 110 11.48 -12.16 17.56
C ALA A 110 11.31 -11.22 18.79
N THR A 111 11.53 -9.91 18.67
CA THR A 111 11.54 -8.93 19.79
C THR A 111 10.74 -7.65 19.54
N HIS A 112 10.17 -7.48 18.35
CA HIS A 112 9.58 -6.24 17.89
C HIS A 112 8.12 -6.38 17.46
N PHE A 113 7.33 -5.36 17.77
CA PHE A 113 5.89 -5.32 17.58
C PHE A 113 5.49 -4.00 16.92
N ILE A 114 4.74 -4.06 15.81
CA ILE A 114 4.33 -2.88 15.06
C ILE A 114 2.90 -2.44 15.40
N THR A 115 2.70 -1.13 15.55
CA THR A 115 1.40 -0.51 15.84
C THR A 115 1.40 0.96 15.40
N ALA A 116 0.29 1.68 15.62
CA ALA A 116 0.16 3.09 15.29
C ALA A 116 0.81 4.02 16.35
N GLN A 117 1.51 5.06 15.90
CA GLN A 117 2.24 6.01 16.75
C GLN A 117 1.28 6.84 17.62
N HIS A 118 0.16 7.30 17.05
CA HIS A 118 -0.78 8.21 17.70
C HIS A 118 -1.55 7.63 18.89
N ILE A 119 -1.65 6.30 18.99
CA ILE A 119 -2.15 5.61 20.20
C ILE A 119 -1.36 6.06 21.44
N GLY A 120 -0.11 6.47 21.23
CA GLY A 120 0.82 6.84 22.30
C GLY A 120 1.24 5.64 23.13
N ILE A 121 2.14 5.90 24.09
CA ILE A 121 2.63 4.89 25.03
C ILE A 121 2.98 5.56 26.35
N ALA A 122 2.66 4.87 27.44
CA ALA A 122 2.87 5.29 28.82
C ALA A 122 3.76 4.29 29.58
N ALA A 123 4.42 4.75 30.63
CA ALA A 123 5.22 3.89 31.49
C ALA A 123 4.33 2.84 32.19
N GLY A 124 4.60 1.56 31.92
CA GLY A 124 3.79 0.44 32.41
C GLY A 124 2.76 -0.11 31.42
N ASP A 125 2.65 0.45 30.20
CA ASP A 125 1.96 -0.23 29.11
C ASP A 125 2.69 -1.55 28.75
N ALA A 126 1.92 -2.55 28.33
CA ALA A 126 2.39 -3.88 27.96
C ALA A 126 1.58 -4.40 26.76
N ILE A 127 2.14 -5.37 26.06
CA ILE A 127 1.46 -6.08 24.96
C ILE A 127 0.97 -7.43 25.50
N THR A 128 -0.29 -7.78 25.24
CA THR A 128 -0.89 -9.02 25.75
C THR A 128 -1.51 -9.87 24.65
N PHE A 129 -1.37 -11.19 24.78
CA PHE A 129 -1.92 -12.18 23.83
C PHE A 129 -2.77 -13.18 24.61
N ALA A 130 -4.06 -13.24 24.29
CA ALA A 130 -5.03 -14.11 24.97
C ALA A 130 -4.95 -15.60 24.55
N GLY A 131 -4.16 -15.89 23.51
CA GLY A 131 -3.97 -17.21 22.91
C GLY A 131 -2.94 -17.13 21.78
N GLY A 132 -2.90 -18.16 20.93
CA GLY A 132 -1.91 -18.25 19.85
C GLY A 132 -0.51 -18.64 20.34
N PRO A 133 0.50 -18.67 19.45
CA PRO A 133 1.88 -19.05 19.79
C PRO A 133 2.54 -18.07 20.77
N ASN A 134 2.11 -16.80 20.75
CA ASN A 134 2.65 -15.72 21.58
C ASN A 134 1.91 -15.54 22.92
N VAL A 135 1.03 -16.46 23.33
CA VAL A 135 0.17 -16.33 24.53
C VAL A 135 0.94 -15.89 25.78
N GLY A 136 0.54 -14.76 26.38
CA GLY A 136 1.26 -14.16 27.50
C GLY A 136 1.13 -12.64 27.63
N THR A 137 2.12 -12.03 28.27
CA THR A 137 2.21 -10.58 28.51
C THR A 137 3.66 -10.15 28.47
N TYR A 138 3.97 -9.18 27.62
CA TYR A 138 5.32 -8.71 27.35
C TYR A 138 5.46 -7.25 27.81
N SER A 139 6.47 -6.99 28.63
CA SER A 139 6.78 -5.63 29.08
C SER A 139 7.52 -4.88 27.98
N ILE A 140 7.17 -3.63 27.75
CA ILE A 140 7.83 -2.81 26.73
C ILE A 140 9.12 -2.23 27.32
N VAL A 141 10.23 -2.34 26.59
CA VAL A 141 11.55 -1.83 27.01
C VAL A 141 12.01 -0.62 26.19
N GLY A 142 11.55 -0.50 24.95
CA GLY A 142 11.87 0.58 24.04
C GLY A 142 10.82 0.73 22.94
N TRP A 143 10.93 1.80 22.16
CA TRP A 143 10.19 1.97 20.91
C TRP A 143 10.88 3.00 20.02
N THR A 144 10.69 2.89 18.71
CA THR A 144 11.09 3.88 17.72
C THR A 144 9.88 4.26 16.87
N ASP A 145 9.70 5.56 16.68
CA ASP A 145 8.66 6.15 15.84
C ASP A 145 9.25 6.46 14.46
N ASP A 146 8.53 6.13 13.38
CA ASP A 146 8.96 6.42 12.00
C ASP A 146 8.82 7.93 11.69
N PRO A 147 9.87 8.63 11.24
CA PRO A 147 9.79 10.07 10.95
C PRO A 147 8.93 10.45 9.72
N GLY A 148 8.40 9.48 8.95
CA GLY A 148 7.61 9.73 7.74
C GLY A 148 6.16 9.23 7.75
N SER A 149 5.75 8.45 8.74
CA SER A 149 4.39 7.90 8.84
C SER A 149 3.95 7.83 10.30
N ASP A 150 2.83 7.16 10.57
CA ASP A 150 2.32 6.90 11.92
C ASP A 150 2.71 5.48 12.40
N LEU A 151 3.78 4.88 11.87
CA LEU A 151 4.27 3.60 12.37
C LEU A 151 5.12 3.80 13.63
N ARG A 152 4.86 2.96 14.65
CA ARG A 152 5.74 2.73 15.79
C ARG A 152 6.16 1.26 15.78
N ILE A 153 7.47 1.03 15.92
CA ILE A 153 8.02 -0.27 16.30
C ILE A 153 8.32 -0.24 17.80
N VAL A 154 7.79 -1.23 18.53
CA VAL A 154 7.92 -1.40 19.97
C VAL A 154 8.85 -2.58 20.25
N GLU A 155 9.84 -2.40 21.12
CA GLU A 155 10.78 -3.43 21.58
C GLU A 155 10.28 -4.03 22.91
N ILE A 156 10.26 -5.36 23.02
CA ILE A 156 9.79 -6.09 24.20
C ILE A 156 10.89 -6.76 25.03
N ALA A 157 10.65 -6.87 26.35
CA ALA A 157 11.33 -7.84 27.18
C ALA A 157 10.79 -9.24 26.92
N GLY A 158 11.62 -10.12 26.37
CA GLY A 158 11.28 -11.52 26.10
C GLY A 158 11.56 -11.88 24.65
N THR A 159 10.78 -12.83 24.11
CA THR A 159 10.90 -13.25 22.71
C THR A 159 9.56 -13.80 22.23
N PHE A 160 9.05 -13.28 21.11
CA PHE A 160 7.92 -13.86 20.40
C PHE A 160 8.31 -15.21 19.79
N GLN A 161 7.37 -16.15 19.73
CA GLN A 161 7.56 -17.48 19.16
C GLN A 161 7.26 -17.53 17.66
N ASP A 162 6.53 -16.53 17.14
CA ASP A 162 6.02 -16.45 15.77
C ASP A 162 5.66 -14.99 15.44
N TRP A 163 5.75 -14.57 14.18
CA TRP A 163 5.54 -13.20 13.71
C TRP A 163 5.08 -13.15 12.25
N VAL A 164 4.55 -12.01 11.80
CA VAL A 164 3.93 -11.91 10.47
C VAL A 164 4.95 -11.58 9.37
N PRO A 165 4.84 -12.18 8.17
CA PRO A 165 5.61 -11.74 7.01
C PRO A 165 5.14 -10.35 6.55
N LEU A 166 6.05 -9.53 6.04
CA LEU A 166 5.76 -8.15 5.61
C LEU A 166 5.78 -8.02 4.09
N ASN A 167 5.03 -7.07 3.53
CA ASN A 167 5.13 -6.72 2.12
C ASN A 167 6.35 -5.82 1.84
N GLY A 168 7.34 -6.32 1.08
CA GLY A 168 8.44 -5.52 0.55
C GLY A 168 8.16 -4.87 -0.80
N SER A 169 7.48 -5.56 -1.71
CA SER A 169 7.39 -5.22 -3.14
C SER A 169 6.25 -4.27 -3.53
N GLY A 170 5.32 -3.98 -2.63
CA GLY A 170 4.36 -2.87 -2.82
C GLY A 170 3.16 -3.18 -3.73
N TYR A 171 2.81 -4.47 -3.84
CA TYR A 171 1.68 -4.98 -4.63
C TYR A 171 0.27 -4.64 -4.10
N GLU A 172 0.10 -3.70 -3.16
CA GLU A 172 -1.14 -3.59 -2.38
C GLU A 172 -2.38 -3.23 -3.21
N ALA A 173 -2.21 -2.44 -4.27
CA ALA A 173 -3.33 -1.86 -5.01
C ALA A 173 -4.17 -2.92 -5.74
N SER A 174 -5.50 -2.77 -5.68
CA SER A 174 -6.49 -3.73 -6.20
C SER A 174 -6.55 -5.09 -5.52
N LYS A 175 -5.72 -5.38 -4.51
CA LYS A 175 -5.83 -6.60 -3.72
C LYS A 175 -6.99 -6.49 -2.71
N THR A 176 -7.67 -7.61 -2.46
CA THR A 176 -8.53 -7.75 -1.29
C THR A 176 -7.66 -7.89 -0.05
N ALA A 177 -7.77 -6.95 0.88
CA ALA A 177 -7.11 -6.99 2.17
C ALA A 177 -8.08 -7.40 3.27
N THR A 178 -7.65 -8.31 4.13
CA THR A 178 -8.34 -8.65 5.38
C THR A 178 -7.80 -7.75 6.48
N ILE A 179 -8.71 -6.98 7.08
CA ILE A 179 -8.42 -5.89 8.01
C ILE A 179 -8.88 -6.33 9.40
N PHE A 180 -8.00 -6.20 10.39
CA PHE A 180 -8.29 -6.53 11.79
C PHE A 180 -8.38 -5.27 12.65
N GLY A 181 -9.26 -5.29 13.65
CA GLY A 181 -9.56 -4.16 14.52
C GLY A 181 -10.17 -4.55 15.86
N ARG A 182 -10.58 -3.56 16.67
CA ARG A 182 -11.11 -3.75 18.04
C ARG A 182 -12.23 -2.78 18.44
N GLY A 183 -12.72 -1.95 17.51
CA GLY A 183 -13.74 -0.95 17.81
C GLY A 183 -15.11 -1.51 18.20
N GLY A 184 -16.02 -0.66 18.69
CA GLY A 184 -17.31 -1.09 19.25
C GLY A 184 -18.30 -1.61 18.21
N ALA A 185 -19.39 -2.24 18.66
CA ALA A 185 -20.48 -2.62 17.76
C ALA A 185 -21.15 -1.38 17.11
N PRO A 186 -21.76 -1.49 15.92
CA PRO A 186 -22.59 -0.42 15.37
C PRO A 186 -23.70 -0.04 16.36
N ASP A 187 -23.91 1.27 16.54
CA ASP A 187 -24.80 1.83 17.57
C ASP A 187 -26.07 2.43 16.95
N SER A 188 -25.92 3.51 16.19
CA SER A 188 -27.02 4.27 15.60
C SER A 188 -26.82 4.50 14.09
N GLU A 189 -27.88 4.25 13.32
CA GLU A 189 -27.99 4.62 11.90
C GLU A 189 -27.89 6.15 11.71
N LEU A 190 -27.07 6.61 10.76
CA LEU A 190 -26.98 8.01 10.39
C LEU A 190 -27.82 8.30 9.15
N PHE A 191 -28.78 9.22 9.29
CA PHE A 191 -29.60 9.72 8.20
C PHE A 191 -29.33 11.19 7.88
N VAL A 192 -29.31 11.52 6.59
CA VAL A 192 -29.46 12.90 6.10
C VAL A 192 -30.80 12.99 5.37
N GLY A 193 -31.72 13.81 5.91
CA GLY A 193 -33.10 13.84 5.43
C GLY A 193 -33.82 12.51 5.66
N THR A 194 -33.94 11.70 4.59
CA THR A 194 -34.51 10.34 4.62
C THR A 194 -33.53 9.28 4.11
N GLU A 195 -32.30 9.66 3.78
CA GLU A 195 -31.29 8.76 3.20
C GLU A 195 -30.33 8.27 4.28
N LEU A 196 -30.17 6.96 4.40
CA LEU A 196 -29.15 6.34 5.24
C LEU A 196 -27.78 6.61 4.60
N LYS A 197 -26.82 7.07 5.39
CA LYS A 197 -25.44 7.40 4.96
C LYS A 197 -24.38 6.46 5.54
N GLY A 198 -24.73 5.74 6.61
CA GLY A 198 -23.87 4.79 7.32
C GLY A 198 -24.27 4.68 8.79
N TRP A 199 -23.32 4.34 9.66
CA TRP A 199 -23.60 4.10 11.08
C TRP A 199 -22.51 4.66 11.98
N THR A 200 -22.93 5.18 13.13
CA THR A 200 -22.05 5.40 14.28
C THR A 200 -21.71 4.07 14.94
N ALA A 201 -20.63 4.03 15.71
CA ALA A 201 -20.24 2.86 16.48
C ALA A 201 -20.07 3.19 17.97
N ALA A 202 -20.36 2.20 18.81
CA ALA A 202 -20.26 2.29 20.25
C ALA A 202 -18.79 2.38 20.72
N ASN A 203 -18.60 2.59 22.03
CA ASN A 203 -17.28 2.47 22.63
C ASN A 203 -16.71 1.04 22.43
N PRO A 204 -15.39 0.89 22.19
CA PRO A 204 -14.75 -0.41 22.07
C PRO A 204 -15.02 -1.34 23.28
N ASP A 205 -15.39 -2.59 22.99
CA ASP A 205 -15.69 -3.63 23.99
C ASP A 205 -14.48 -4.54 24.30
N GLY A 206 -13.37 -4.36 23.58
CA GLY A 206 -12.15 -5.16 23.75
C GLY A 206 -12.17 -6.53 23.05
N ALA A 207 -13.25 -6.89 22.34
CA ALA A 207 -13.21 -7.99 21.38
C ALA A 207 -12.38 -7.59 20.14
N ILE A 208 -11.78 -8.57 19.46
CA ILE A 208 -11.20 -8.36 18.12
C ILE A 208 -12.32 -8.50 17.09
N SER A 209 -12.28 -7.70 16.04
CA SER A 209 -13.17 -7.79 14.87
C SER A 209 -12.39 -7.73 13.56
N TRP A 210 -13.01 -8.17 12.48
CA TRP A 210 -12.40 -8.16 11.14
C TRP A 210 -13.41 -7.85 10.03
N GLY A 211 -12.89 -7.52 8.85
CA GLY A 211 -13.62 -7.33 7.59
C GLY A 211 -12.67 -7.37 6.40
N ARG A 212 -13.17 -7.19 5.17
CA ARG A 212 -12.34 -7.23 3.95
C ARG A 212 -12.69 -6.14 2.95
N ASN A 213 -11.72 -5.36 2.49
CA ASN A 213 -11.93 -4.34 1.45
C ASN A 213 -10.97 -4.56 0.28
N VAL A 214 -11.34 -4.06 -0.91
CA VAL A 214 -10.36 -3.87 -1.99
C VAL A 214 -9.55 -2.62 -1.69
N VAL A 215 -8.22 -2.77 -1.56
CA VAL A 215 -7.30 -1.63 -1.44
C VAL A 215 -7.39 -0.82 -2.74
N THR A 216 -7.94 0.38 -2.65
CA THR A 216 -8.23 1.22 -3.82
C THR A 216 -6.95 1.83 -4.41
N GLY A 217 -5.91 1.96 -3.60
CA GLY A 217 -4.58 2.40 -4.02
C GLY A 217 -3.86 3.14 -2.90
N THR A 218 -2.98 4.07 -3.27
CA THR A 218 -2.25 4.96 -2.36
C THR A 218 -2.85 6.37 -2.34
N LEU A 219 -2.87 7.02 -1.17
CA LEU A 219 -3.16 8.46 -1.04
C LEU A 219 -1.90 9.31 -1.23
N ASN A 220 -0.76 8.72 -0.87
CA ASN A 220 0.61 9.19 -1.02
C ASN A 220 1.53 7.97 -0.83
N ASN A 221 2.83 8.12 -1.06
CA ASN A 221 3.81 7.03 -0.96
C ASN A 221 3.65 6.17 0.31
N ASN A 222 3.38 6.81 1.45
CA ASN A 222 3.43 6.24 2.79
C ASN A 222 2.07 5.68 3.26
N GLN A 223 0.99 5.82 2.48
CA GLN A 223 -0.38 5.50 2.92
C GLN A 223 -1.20 4.81 1.82
N ILE A 224 -1.72 3.63 2.14
CA ILE A 224 -2.76 2.93 1.36
C ILE A 224 -4.14 3.28 1.90
N TYR A 225 -5.16 3.14 1.05
CA TYR A 225 -6.56 3.33 1.44
C TYR A 225 -7.49 2.32 0.77
N ALA A 226 -8.65 2.12 1.40
CA ALA A 226 -9.77 1.39 0.84
C ALA A 226 -11.06 2.17 1.06
N ARG A 227 -11.98 2.11 0.10
CA ARG A 227 -13.34 2.66 0.21
C ARG A 227 -14.20 1.76 1.09
N PHE A 228 -15.27 2.32 1.64
CA PHE A 228 -16.37 1.58 2.27
C PHE A 228 -17.66 1.87 1.51
N GLU A 229 -18.29 0.86 0.92
CA GLU A 229 -19.42 1.00 0.00
C GLU A 229 -20.57 0.08 0.41
N ILE A 230 -21.82 0.57 0.34
CA ILE A 230 -23.00 -0.21 0.76
C ILE A 230 -23.15 -1.53 -0.04
N ASN A 231 -22.65 -1.55 -1.27
CA ASN A 231 -22.60 -2.72 -2.17
C ASN A 231 -21.16 -3.20 -2.43
N GLY A 232 -20.24 -3.00 -1.47
CA GLY A 232 -18.84 -3.41 -1.56
C GLY A 232 -18.63 -4.92 -1.40
N LEU A 233 -17.49 -5.31 -0.81
CA LEU A 233 -17.22 -6.74 -0.56
C LEU A 233 -18.16 -7.35 0.50
N PRO A 234 -18.42 -8.68 0.44
CA PRO A 234 -19.06 -9.38 1.55
C PRO A 234 -18.23 -9.22 2.82
N GLN A 235 -18.85 -8.72 3.88
CA GLN A 235 -18.18 -8.39 5.15
C GLN A 235 -17.10 -7.31 5.00
N GLU A 236 -17.39 -6.23 4.24
CA GLU A 236 -16.49 -5.09 4.13
C GLU A 236 -16.15 -4.45 5.48
N ALA A 237 -15.02 -3.74 5.59
CA ALA A 237 -14.69 -2.93 6.75
C ALA A 237 -14.89 -1.44 6.45
N GLY A 238 -16.03 -0.90 6.86
CA GLY A 238 -16.09 0.50 7.26
C GLY A 238 -15.20 0.65 8.49
N LEU A 239 -13.97 1.13 8.28
CA LEU A 239 -12.87 1.16 9.24
C LEU A 239 -12.91 2.45 10.05
N THR A 240 -12.60 2.43 11.36
CA THR A 240 -12.32 3.68 12.10
C THR A 240 -11.24 3.48 13.18
N ALA A 241 -11.58 3.24 14.46
CA ALA A 241 -10.59 2.83 15.48
C ALA A 241 -11.22 2.12 16.71
N GLY A 242 -10.46 1.99 17.80
CA GLY A 242 -10.19 0.68 18.42
C GLY A 242 -9.34 -0.19 17.49
N ASP A 243 -9.66 -0.14 16.21
CA ASP A 243 -8.90 -0.59 15.04
C ASP A 243 -7.61 0.19 14.73
N SER A 244 -7.29 1.32 15.39
CA SER A 244 -5.95 1.96 15.23
C SER A 244 -4.87 0.94 15.57
N GLY A 245 -3.76 0.92 14.81
CA GLY A 245 -2.75 -0.13 14.95
C GLY A 245 -3.18 -1.51 14.44
N GLY A 246 -4.42 -1.66 13.99
CA GLY A 246 -4.98 -2.86 13.37
C GLY A 246 -4.27 -3.22 12.08
N PRO A 247 -3.77 -4.46 11.93
CA PRO A 247 -3.06 -4.88 10.73
C PRO A 247 -3.99 -5.16 9.56
N TRP A 248 -3.52 -4.82 8.36
CA TRP A 248 -4.12 -5.13 7.06
C TRP A 248 -3.25 -6.17 6.37
N PHE A 249 -3.82 -7.31 5.98
CA PHE A 249 -3.10 -8.39 5.30
C PHE A 249 -3.67 -8.68 3.92
N ALA A 250 -2.82 -8.91 2.91
CA ALA A 250 -3.24 -9.32 1.58
C ALA A 250 -2.27 -10.33 0.95
N ALA A 251 -2.81 -11.19 0.10
CA ALA A 251 -2.04 -12.21 -0.62
C ALA A 251 -1.15 -11.60 -1.71
N ASP A 252 0.12 -12.02 -1.75
CA ASP A 252 0.98 -11.90 -2.94
C ASP A 252 0.53 -12.86 -4.07
N GLY A 253 1.25 -12.89 -5.19
CA GLY A 253 0.97 -13.78 -6.32
C GLY A 253 1.12 -15.27 -6.01
N GLN A 254 1.81 -15.63 -4.91
CA GLN A 254 1.97 -17.00 -4.43
C GLN A 254 0.84 -17.42 -3.48
N GLY A 255 -0.01 -16.47 -3.05
CA GLY A 255 -1.09 -16.70 -2.08
C GLY A 255 -0.66 -16.54 -0.62
N LEU A 256 0.56 -16.08 -0.34
CA LEU A 256 1.04 -15.83 1.01
C LEU A 256 0.48 -14.48 1.51
N MET A 257 -0.24 -14.53 2.62
CA MET A 257 -0.82 -13.34 3.25
C MET A 257 0.26 -12.56 4.01
N ARG A 258 0.66 -11.39 3.49
CA ARG A 258 1.66 -10.50 4.12
C ARG A 258 1.03 -9.25 4.70
N LEU A 259 1.67 -8.66 5.72
CA LEU A 259 1.27 -7.38 6.29
C LEU A 259 1.54 -6.26 5.27
N ILE A 260 0.47 -5.67 4.77
CA ILE A 260 0.52 -4.58 3.78
C ILE A 260 0.36 -3.20 4.40
N GLY A 261 -0.30 -3.10 5.57
CA GLY A 261 -0.58 -1.83 6.21
C GLY A 261 -0.96 -1.96 7.68
N VAL A 262 -0.92 -0.82 8.39
CA VAL A 262 -1.36 -0.66 9.78
C VAL A 262 -2.33 0.51 9.86
N SER A 263 -3.55 0.29 10.36
CA SER A 263 -4.63 1.28 10.44
C SER A 263 -4.19 2.58 11.11
N PHE A 264 -4.25 3.66 10.33
CA PHE A 264 -3.91 5.04 10.68
C PHE A 264 -5.14 5.85 11.11
N GLY A 265 -6.26 5.62 10.42
CA GLY A 265 -7.53 6.32 10.65
C GLY A 265 -8.48 6.15 9.47
N ALA A 266 -9.51 7.00 9.39
CA ALA A 266 -10.49 7.00 8.32
C ALA A 266 -10.95 8.43 7.98
N THR A 267 -11.84 8.57 7.01
CA THR A 267 -12.55 9.85 6.78
C THR A 267 -13.30 10.26 8.05
N GLY A 268 -13.16 11.52 8.45
CA GLY A 268 -13.79 12.12 9.63
C GLY A 268 -13.06 13.40 10.08
N PRO A 269 -13.49 14.06 11.17
CA PRO A 269 -14.80 13.91 11.80
C PRO A 269 -15.93 14.42 10.89
N TYR A 270 -17.17 14.19 11.28
CA TYR A 270 -18.37 14.65 10.57
C TYR A 270 -19.18 15.66 11.37
N GLN A 271 -19.91 16.52 10.66
CA GLN A 271 -20.93 17.41 11.21
C GLN A 271 -22.14 17.45 10.26
N LEU A 272 -23.34 17.60 10.82
CA LEU A 272 -24.55 17.90 10.04
C LEU A 272 -24.52 19.32 9.49
N ASP A 273 -25.21 19.56 8.37
CA ASP A 273 -25.51 20.92 7.92
C ASP A 273 -26.64 21.56 8.77
N VAL A 274 -26.47 22.84 9.09
CA VAL A 274 -27.47 23.68 9.75
C VAL A 274 -27.62 24.97 8.94
N ALA A 275 -28.39 24.87 7.85
CA ALA A 275 -28.74 25.97 6.94
C ALA A 275 -27.55 26.55 6.14
N GLY A 276 -26.72 25.69 5.58
CA GLY A 276 -25.54 26.06 4.78
C GLY A 276 -24.29 26.34 5.61
N ALA A 277 -24.20 25.77 6.80
CA ALA A 277 -23.09 25.92 7.74
C ALA A 277 -22.93 24.64 8.59
N PRO A 278 -21.71 24.29 9.02
CA PRO A 278 -21.49 23.12 9.87
C PRO A 278 -22.11 23.33 11.26
N SER A 279 -22.70 22.28 11.82
CA SER A 279 -23.41 22.32 13.13
C SER A 279 -22.55 22.74 14.34
N GLY A 280 -21.22 22.60 14.26
CA GLY A 280 -20.31 22.75 15.41
C GLY A 280 -20.31 21.55 16.37
N SER A 281 -21.13 20.52 16.09
CA SER A 281 -21.21 19.27 16.86
C SER A 281 -20.65 18.13 16.03
N TYR A 282 -19.47 17.64 16.41
CA TYR A 282 -18.71 16.60 15.73
C TYR A 282 -19.16 15.20 16.14
N PHE A 283 -19.13 14.26 15.20
CA PHE A 283 -19.29 12.83 15.45
C PHE A 283 -18.37 12.00 14.53
N GLU A 284 -18.10 10.76 14.92
CA GLU A 284 -17.39 9.77 14.12
C GLU A 284 -18.36 8.67 13.66
N ALA A 285 -18.16 8.15 12.45
CA ALA A 285 -19.02 7.12 11.86
C ALA A 285 -18.31 6.39 10.71
N ALA A 286 -18.69 5.14 10.45
CA ALA A 286 -18.32 4.44 9.23
C ALA A 286 -19.42 4.70 8.18
N LEU A 287 -19.09 5.52 7.18
CA LEU A 287 -20.05 6.04 6.20
C LEU A 287 -19.77 5.52 4.79
N PHE A 288 -20.79 4.92 4.17
CA PHE A 288 -20.76 4.52 2.76
C PHE A 288 -21.20 5.66 1.82
N ASP A 289 -21.71 6.76 2.38
CA ASP A 289 -21.98 7.99 1.66
C ASP A 289 -21.74 9.21 2.56
N LEU A 290 -21.11 10.24 2.00
CA LEU A 290 -20.78 11.52 2.63
C LEU A 290 -21.73 12.64 2.17
N GLY A 291 -22.68 12.35 1.27
CA GLY A 291 -23.67 13.29 0.77
C GLY A 291 -24.39 14.08 1.87
N GLY A 292 -24.39 15.40 1.72
CA GLY A 292 -25.08 16.32 2.63
C GLY A 292 -24.39 16.56 3.99
N LEU A 293 -23.16 16.07 4.19
CA LEU A 293 -22.39 16.25 5.41
C LEU A 293 -21.24 17.26 5.26
N TRP A 294 -20.83 17.85 6.39
CA TRP A 294 -19.59 18.59 6.53
C TRP A 294 -18.50 17.66 7.07
N VAL A 295 -17.43 17.47 6.29
CA VAL A 295 -16.34 16.52 6.57
C VAL A 295 -15.08 17.27 6.98
N GLY A 296 -14.44 16.86 8.07
CA GLY A 296 -13.13 17.35 8.51
C GLY A 296 -13.15 18.24 9.75
N ALA A 297 -11.94 18.56 10.21
CA ALA A 297 -11.67 19.18 11.52
C ALA A 297 -12.32 20.58 11.73
N PRO A 298 -12.52 21.00 12.99
CA PRO A 298 -13.03 22.33 13.33
C PRO A 298 -12.31 23.47 12.57
N GLY A 299 -13.09 24.34 11.94
CA GLY A 299 -12.59 25.47 11.14
C GLY A 299 -12.10 25.13 9.73
N ASN A 300 -11.86 23.86 9.42
CA ASN A 300 -11.39 23.38 8.09
C ASN A 300 -12.39 22.43 7.40
N ALA A 301 -13.59 22.22 7.97
CA ALA A 301 -14.57 21.28 7.44
C ALA A 301 -15.09 21.71 6.05
N VAL A 302 -15.22 20.74 5.14
CA VAL A 302 -15.69 20.92 3.77
C VAL A 302 -17.06 20.28 3.63
N PHE A 303 -18.05 21.03 3.11
CA PHE A 303 -19.35 20.47 2.77
C PHE A 303 -19.24 19.58 1.53
N ILE A 304 -19.79 18.37 1.60
CA ILE A 304 -19.95 17.46 0.47
C ILE A 304 -21.39 17.58 -0.02
N PRO A 305 -21.65 18.20 -1.19
CA PRO A 305 -23.00 18.32 -1.72
C PRO A 305 -23.62 16.96 -2.02
N GLU A 306 -24.94 16.88 -1.85
CA GLU A 306 -25.71 15.66 -2.12
C GLU A 306 -25.60 15.23 -3.60
N ASN A 307 -25.52 13.93 -3.85
CA ASN A 307 -25.19 13.39 -5.16
C ASN A 307 -25.94 12.07 -5.44
N PRO A 308 -26.61 11.90 -6.61
CA PRO A 308 -27.21 10.62 -7.02
C PRO A 308 -26.26 9.41 -7.11
N VAL A 309 -24.96 9.60 -6.91
CA VAL A 309 -23.96 8.55 -6.70
C VAL A 309 -23.28 8.80 -5.36
N ASN A 310 -23.38 7.83 -4.45
CA ASN A 310 -22.75 7.86 -3.13
C ASN A 310 -21.27 8.25 -3.21
N VAL A 311 -20.83 9.11 -2.29
CA VAL A 311 -19.44 9.48 -2.09
C VAL A 311 -18.94 8.73 -0.85
N PRO A 312 -18.27 7.57 -0.96
CA PRO A 312 -17.94 6.76 0.21
C PRO A 312 -16.83 7.37 1.08
N GLY A 313 -16.87 7.05 2.38
CA GLY A 313 -15.72 7.20 3.26
C GLY A 313 -14.59 6.24 2.90
N VAL A 314 -13.38 6.53 3.38
CA VAL A 314 -12.20 5.67 3.19
C VAL A 314 -11.57 5.31 4.54
N GLY A 315 -11.15 4.05 4.68
CA GLY A 315 -10.20 3.62 5.69
C GLY A 315 -8.77 3.81 5.16
N VAL A 316 -7.84 4.20 6.04
CA VAL A 316 -6.45 4.54 5.68
C VAL A 316 -5.48 3.79 6.58
N ALA A 317 -4.42 3.25 5.97
CA ALA A 317 -3.35 2.53 6.67
C ALA A 317 -1.97 3.08 6.28
N SER A 318 -1.06 3.17 7.24
CA SER A 318 0.37 3.38 6.97
C SER A 318 0.90 2.17 6.20
N ARG A 319 1.46 2.39 5.00
CA ARG A 319 1.84 1.38 4.01
C ARG A 319 3.17 0.74 4.36
N ILE A 320 3.24 -0.59 4.47
CA ILE A 320 4.46 -1.28 4.95
C ILE A 320 5.60 -1.23 3.94
N SER A 321 5.34 -1.46 2.65
CA SER A 321 6.37 -1.52 1.61
C SER A 321 7.21 -0.24 1.49
N ASP A 322 6.58 0.94 1.54
CA ASP A 322 7.29 2.23 1.52
C ASP A 322 8.18 2.43 2.76
N ARG A 323 7.81 1.86 3.90
CA ARG A 323 8.59 1.99 5.16
C ARG A 323 9.57 0.84 5.37
N ILE A 324 9.66 -0.14 4.45
CA ILE A 324 10.45 -1.37 4.66
C ILE A 324 11.95 -1.07 4.88
N GLY A 325 12.48 -0.05 4.20
CA GLY A 325 13.85 0.46 4.38
C GLY A 325 14.11 1.25 5.67
N TRP A 326 13.07 1.53 6.46
CA TRP A 326 13.19 2.01 7.85
C TRP A 326 13.04 0.83 8.83
N ILE A 327 12.04 -0.03 8.61
CA ILE A 327 11.80 -1.24 9.42
C ILE A 327 13.08 -2.09 9.50
N SER A 328 13.74 -2.32 8.36
CA SER A 328 14.99 -3.07 8.24
C SER A 328 16.20 -2.49 8.98
N THR A 329 16.11 -1.28 9.53
CA THR A 329 17.16 -0.69 10.37
C THR A 329 16.99 -0.94 11.87
N LEU A 330 15.86 -1.53 12.27
CA LEU A 330 15.46 -1.73 13.67
C LEU A 330 15.31 -3.20 14.06
N ILE A 331 14.81 -4.04 13.16
CA ILE A 331 14.58 -5.47 13.41
C ILE A 331 15.72 -6.32 12.85
N ASP A 332 16.05 -7.45 13.50
CA ASP A 332 17.07 -8.37 12.94
C ASP A 332 16.42 -9.26 11.88
N LEU A 333 16.88 -9.09 10.65
CA LEU A 333 16.35 -9.73 9.46
C LEU A 333 17.13 -10.99 9.06
N SER A 334 18.22 -11.29 9.76
CA SER A 334 18.85 -12.58 9.62
C SER A 334 17.88 -13.64 10.21
N THR A 335 17.64 -14.75 9.52
CA THR A 335 18.73 -15.67 9.16
C THR A 335 18.88 -16.01 7.69
N GLU A 336 17.99 -15.59 6.78
CA GLU A 336 18.00 -16.10 5.40
C GLU A 336 17.75 -15.03 4.32
N ASP A 337 18.80 -14.84 3.52
CA ASP A 337 18.88 -14.20 2.20
C ASP A 337 19.54 -15.29 1.34
N THR A 338 18.75 -16.01 0.55
CA THR A 338 19.20 -17.27 -0.07
C THR A 338 20.14 -17.03 -1.25
N ASP A 339 19.75 -16.12 -2.15
CA ASP A 339 20.47 -15.86 -3.40
C ASP A 339 21.57 -14.80 -3.26
N ARG A 340 21.53 -14.00 -2.19
CA ARG A 340 22.53 -13.01 -1.76
C ARG A 340 22.52 -11.72 -2.55
N ASP A 341 21.33 -11.27 -2.95
CA ASP A 341 21.14 -9.94 -3.54
C ASP A 341 21.20 -8.79 -2.51
N GLY A 342 20.96 -9.09 -1.22
CA GLY A 342 20.94 -8.14 -0.10
C GLY A 342 19.56 -7.84 0.49
N ILE A 343 18.49 -8.44 -0.02
CA ILE A 343 17.12 -8.44 0.52
C ILE A 343 16.86 -9.77 1.23
N ALA A 344 16.34 -9.74 2.45
CA ALA A 344 15.99 -10.97 3.17
C ALA A 344 14.73 -11.62 2.58
N ASN A 345 14.68 -12.96 2.54
CA ASN A 345 13.63 -13.77 1.90
C ASN A 345 12.18 -13.37 2.26
N GLN A 346 11.97 -12.80 3.45
CA GLN A 346 10.65 -12.38 3.94
C GLN A 346 10.13 -11.06 3.32
N PHE A 347 10.97 -10.30 2.63
CA PHE A 347 10.58 -9.10 1.87
C PHE A 347 10.80 -9.24 0.37
N ASP A 348 11.74 -10.11 0.02
CA ASP A 348 12.11 -10.42 -1.34
C ASP A 348 10.91 -10.95 -2.16
N ASN A 349 10.74 -10.40 -3.36
CA ASN A 349 9.78 -10.87 -4.35
C ASN A 349 10.33 -11.95 -5.30
N CYS A 350 11.62 -12.30 -5.22
CA CYS A 350 12.23 -13.47 -5.85
C CYS A 350 13.24 -14.23 -4.95
N PRO A 351 12.84 -14.85 -3.81
CA PRO A 351 13.71 -15.47 -2.77
C PRO A 351 14.74 -16.57 -3.17
N TRP A 352 14.96 -16.79 -4.47
CA TRP A 352 15.87 -17.78 -5.05
C TRP A 352 16.65 -17.26 -6.27
N VAL A 353 16.34 -16.06 -6.80
CA VAL A 353 16.98 -15.47 -7.99
C VAL A 353 17.17 -13.96 -7.86
N ALA A 354 18.43 -13.61 -7.54
CA ALA A 354 18.88 -12.29 -7.12
C ALA A 354 18.39 -11.13 -8.01
N ASN A 355 17.57 -10.24 -7.44
CA ASN A 355 16.93 -9.15 -8.15
C ASN A 355 16.88 -7.84 -7.35
N ALA A 356 17.99 -7.41 -6.72
CA ALA A 356 18.09 -6.34 -5.69
C ALA A 356 17.52 -4.93 -6.01
N ASN A 357 16.93 -4.74 -7.19
CA ASN A 357 16.05 -3.63 -7.53
C ASN A 357 14.56 -3.89 -7.17
N GLN A 358 14.21 -5.11 -6.76
CA GLN A 358 12.89 -5.63 -6.41
C GLN A 358 11.80 -5.32 -7.46
N LEU A 359 12.17 -5.31 -8.75
CA LEU A 359 11.26 -4.99 -9.85
C LEU A 359 10.15 -6.03 -9.99
N ASP A 360 8.93 -5.56 -9.74
CA ASP A 360 7.66 -6.18 -10.10
C ASP A 360 6.85 -5.10 -10.86
N ASN A 361 6.59 -5.35 -12.15
CA ASN A 361 5.86 -4.43 -13.04
C ASN A 361 4.41 -4.87 -13.31
N GLY A 362 3.94 -5.99 -12.76
CA GLY A 362 2.72 -6.63 -13.26
C GLY A 362 2.42 -7.99 -12.64
N GLY A 363 2.10 -8.97 -13.48
CA GLY A 363 1.58 -10.24 -12.99
C GLY A 363 1.04 -11.14 -14.09
N LEU A 364 -0.04 -11.86 -13.77
CA LEU A 364 -0.75 -12.68 -14.75
C LEU A 364 -1.57 -11.85 -15.75
N GLY A 365 -1.43 -12.18 -17.04
CA GLY A 365 -2.01 -11.43 -18.15
C GLY A 365 -1.26 -10.13 -18.44
N SER A 366 -1.80 -9.29 -19.33
CA SER A 366 -1.27 -7.94 -19.61
C SER A 366 -1.58 -6.92 -18.51
N SER A 367 -1.65 -7.37 -17.25
CA SER A 367 -1.84 -6.51 -16.07
C SER A 367 -0.58 -5.70 -15.80
N THR A 368 -0.76 -4.41 -15.51
CA THR A 368 0.31 -3.51 -15.03
C THR A 368 0.22 -3.26 -13.51
N ALA A 369 -0.66 -3.99 -12.82
CA ALA A 369 -0.71 -4.00 -11.37
C ALA A 369 0.24 -5.10 -10.85
N PRO A 370 1.28 -4.75 -10.07
CA PRO A 370 2.19 -5.69 -9.40
C PRO A 370 1.41 -6.74 -8.60
N ASP A 371 1.79 -8.02 -8.70
CA ASP A 371 1.14 -9.10 -7.97
C ASP A 371 1.89 -9.53 -6.69
N GLY A 372 3.15 -9.13 -6.56
CA GLY A 372 4.02 -9.40 -5.41
C GLY A 372 5.20 -10.33 -5.73
N ILE A 373 5.28 -10.86 -6.95
CA ILE A 373 6.37 -11.69 -7.47
C ILE A 373 7.21 -10.87 -8.46
N GLY A 374 8.54 -10.90 -8.31
CA GLY A 374 9.43 -10.11 -9.14
C GLY A 374 9.57 -10.63 -10.58
N ASN A 375 9.84 -9.73 -11.52
CA ASN A 375 10.09 -10.04 -12.93
C ASN A 375 11.14 -11.15 -13.15
N ALA A 376 12.12 -11.27 -12.25
CA ALA A 376 13.22 -12.22 -12.35
C ALA A 376 12.79 -13.68 -12.15
N CYS A 377 11.66 -13.92 -11.49
CA CYS A 377 11.18 -15.25 -11.08
C CYS A 377 9.72 -15.54 -11.43
N GLN A 378 8.98 -14.56 -11.96
CA GLN A 378 7.58 -14.71 -12.31
C GLN A 378 7.36 -15.82 -13.37
N CYS A 379 6.85 -16.98 -12.96
CA CYS A 379 6.76 -18.13 -13.85
C CYS A 379 5.76 -17.88 -14.99
N GLY A 380 6.22 -18.19 -16.20
CA GLY A 380 5.54 -17.90 -17.45
C GLY A 380 5.90 -16.56 -18.09
N ASP A 381 6.63 -15.67 -17.41
CA ASP A 381 7.22 -14.46 -18.02
C ASP A 381 8.62 -14.80 -18.54
N VAL A 382 8.72 -15.16 -19.82
CA VAL A 382 10.00 -15.51 -20.46
C VAL A 382 10.63 -14.32 -21.19
N THR A 383 9.95 -13.18 -21.25
CA THR A 383 10.41 -11.93 -21.86
C THR A 383 11.00 -10.95 -20.84
N GLY A 384 10.62 -11.06 -19.57
CA GLY A 384 11.20 -10.37 -18.41
C GLY A 384 10.63 -8.98 -18.12
N GLU A 385 9.55 -8.56 -18.78
CA GLU A 385 8.91 -7.27 -18.51
C GLU A 385 8.04 -7.24 -17.25
N GLY A 386 7.69 -8.38 -16.68
CA GLY A 386 6.78 -8.55 -15.54
C GLY A 386 5.33 -8.88 -15.94
N GLN A 387 5.08 -9.50 -17.09
CA GLN A 387 3.72 -9.76 -17.60
C GLN A 387 3.57 -11.14 -18.25
N VAL A 388 2.93 -12.09 -17.58
CA VAL A 388 2.71 -13.46 -18.10
C VAL A 388 1.57 -13.48 -19.11
N ASN A 389 1.87 -13.43 -20.42
CA ASN A 389 0.86 -13.13 -21.44
C ASN A 389 0.93 -14.00 -22.73
N ASP A 390 0.10 -13.68 -23.72
CA ASP A 390 0.05 -14.40 -25.01
C ASP A 390 1.39 -14.34 -25.78
N THR A 391 2.22 -13.31 -25.50
CA THR A 391 3.57 -13.13 -26.05
C THR A 391 4.52 -14.24 -25.58
N ASP A 392 4.55 -14.52 -24.27
CA ASP A 392 5.32 -15.62 -23.67
C ASP A 392 4.89 -16.96 -24.23
N ALA A 393 3.58 -17.21 -24.23
CA ALA A 393 3.02 -18.42 -24.80
C ALA A 393 3.37 -18.60 -26.29
N ALA A 394 3.59 -17.51 -27.03
CA ALA A 394 4.10 -17.57 -28.39
C ALA A 394 5.61 -17.85 -28.44
N PHE A 395 6.42 -17.27 -27.55
CA PHE A 395 7.87 -17.50 -27.51
C PHE A 395 8.26 -18.87 -26.98
N ILE A 396 7.63 -19.36 -25.89
CA ILE A 396 7.77 -20.73 -25.38
C ILE A 396 7.43 -21.74 -26.47
N LYS A 397 6.29 -21.57 -27.15
CA LYS A 397 5.87 -22.43 -28.26
C LYS A 397 6.85 -22.40 -29.44
N ARG A 398 7.57 -21.31 -29.65
CA ARG A 398 8.64 -21.22 -30.66
C ARG A 398 9.91 -21.92 -30.19
N HIS A 399 10.31 -21.71 -28.93
CA HIS A 399 11.45 -22.39 -28.31
C HIS A 399 11.30 -23.91 -28.39
N ALA A 400 10.15 -24.44 -27.96
CA ALA A 400 9.81 -25.87 -28.02
C ALA A 400 9.75 -26.47 -29.44
N LEU A 401 9.72 -25.63 -30.48
CA LEU A 401 9.78 -26.02 -31.90
C LEU A 401 11.17 -25.78 -32.54
N GLY A 402 12.18 -25.35 -31.75
CA GLY A 402 13.51 -24.99 -32.26
C GLY A 402 13.50 -23.72 -33.12
N LEU A 403 12.48 -22.87 -32.99
CA LEU A 403 12.31 -21.64 -33.78
C LEU A 403 12.82 -20.42 -33.01
N SER A 404 13.50 -19.52 -33.71
CA SER A 404 14.02 -18.26 -33.13
C SER A 404 12.93 -17.47 -32.40
N ALA A 405 13.15 -17.22 -31.11
CA ALA A 405 12.31 -16.43 -30.22
C ALA A 405 13.13 -15.26 -29.70
N ALA A 406 13.00 -14.08 -30.35
CA ALA A 406 13.98 -12.99 -30.22
C ALA A 406 13.99 -12.28 -28.86
N LEU A 407 12.95 -12.47 -28.05
CA LEU A 407 12.82 -11.94 -26.70
C LEU A 407 12.62 -13.07 -25.67
N PHE A 408 13.03 -14.31 -25.98
CA PHE A 408 13.07 -15.38 -24.98
C PHE A 408 14.31 -15.17 -24.10
N LEU A 409 14.20 -14.26 -23.12
CA LEU A 409 15.30 -13.73 -22.32
C LEU A 409 15.47 -14.45 -20.99
N VAL A 410 14.38 -14.92 -20.39
CA VAL A 410 14.37 -15.62 -19.09
C VAL A 410 13.88 -17.07 -19.31
N PRO A 411 14.75 -17.98 -19.79
CA PRO A 411 14.35 -19.36 -20.10
C PRO A 411 13.87 -20.12 -18.86
N ASP A 412 14.46 -19.80 -17.71
CA ASP A 412 14.25 -20.48 -16.42
C ASP A 412 12.98 -20.00 -15.69
N ASN A 413 12.21 -19.07 -16.29
CA ASN A 413 10.83 -18.77 -15.89
C ASN A 413 9.79 -19.67 -16.60
N CYS A 414 10.19 -20.47 -17.60
CA CYS A 414 9.23 -21.05 -18.57
C CYS A 414 8.29 -22.14 -18.03
N ASP A 415 8.75 -22.98 -17.10
CA ASP A 415 7.97 -24.13 -16.60
C ASP A 415 6.93 -23.68 -15.57
N VAL A 416 5.66 -23.63 -15.98
CA VAL A 416 4.55 -23.26 -15.09
C VAL A 416 3.85 -24.49 -14.49
N THR A 417 4.39 -25.68 -14.75
CA THR A 417 3.80 -26.99 -14.38
C THR A 417 4.60 -27.75 -13.33
N GLY A 418 5.91 -27.51 -13.24
CA GLY A 418 6.86 -28.32 -12.48
C GLY A 418 7.17 -29.68 -13.14
N ASP A 419 6.98 -29.83 -14.46
CA ASP A 419 7.32 -31.06 -15.19
C ASP A 419 8.81 -31.14 -15.62
N GLY A 420 9.54 -30.02 -15.46
CA GLY A 420 10.96 -29.88 -15.77
C GLY A 420 11.26 -29.59 -17.25
N ALA A 421 10.26 -29.31 -18.08
CA ALA A 421 10.42 -29.14 -19.52
C ALA A 421 9.62 -27.95 -20.08
N CYS A 422 10.30 -26.84 -20.39
CA CYS A 422 9.73 -25.70 -21.12
C CYS A 422 9.06 -26.13 -22.46
N ASN A 423 7.74 -26.30 -22.50
CA ASN A 423 7.07 -27.01 -23.59
C ASN A 423 5.72 -26.41 -24.05
N GLY A 424 5.02 -27.13 -24.93
CA GLY A 424 3.74 -26.71 -25.50
C GLY A 424 2.58 -26.69 -24.49
N THR A 425 2.76 -27.35 -23.35
CA THR A 425 1.82 -27.41 -22.22
C THR A 425 1.83 -26.08 -21.47
N ASP A 426 3.00 -25.58 -21.08
CA ASP A 426 3.22 -24.28 -20.42
C ASP A 426 2.66 -23.15 -21.27
N ALA A 427 3.07 -23.13 -22.54
CA ALA A 427 2.56 -22.24 -23.57
C ALA A 427 1.04 -22.34 -23.75
N THR A 428 0.36 -23.36 -23.24
CA THR A 428 -1.10 -23.48 -23.29
C THR A 428 -1.74 -23.05 -21.98
N LEU A 429 -1.16 -23.42 -20.84
CA LEU A 429 -1.63 -22.95 -19.53
C LEU A 429 -1.48 -21.44 -19.35
N ILE A 430 -0.39 -20.84 -19.82
CA ILE A 430 -0.18 -19.38 -19.81
C ILE A 430 -1.30 -18.65 -20.56
N ARG A 431 -1.73 -19.13 -21.73
CA ARG A 431 -2.87 -18.53 -22.45
C ARG A 431 -4.20 -18.68 -21.70
N HIS A 432 -4.39 -19.78 -20.98
CA HIS A 432 -5.56 -19.95 -20.14
C HIS A 432 -5.53 -19.01 -18.93
N ALA A 433 -4.38 -18.89 -18.24
CA ALA A 433 -4.18 -17.99 -17.11
C ALA A 433 -4.34 -16.51 -17.50
N ALA A 434 -3.70 -16.07 -18.60
CA ALA A 434 -3.83 -14.72 -19.15
C ALA A 434 -5.26 -14.40 -19.63
N ALA A 435 -6.06 -15.42 -19.99
CA ALA A 435 -7.49 -15.31 -20.28
C ALA A 435 -8.38 -15.47 -19.03
N GLY A 436 -7.84 -15.38 -17.81
CA GLY A 436 -8.57 -15.47 -16.54
C GLY A 436 -9.05 -16.87 -16.16
N THR A 437 -8.57 -17.91 -16.84
CA THR A 437 -8.91 -19.32 -16.61
C THR A 437 -7.72 -20.06 -15.98
N LEU A 438 -7.57 -19.94 -14.66
CA LEU A 438 -6.52 -20.65 -13.93
C LEU A 438 -6.79 -22.17 -13.92
N ASN A 439 -5.75 -22.95 -14.22
CA ASN A 439 -5.75 -24.40 -14.16
C ASN A 439 -4.97 -24.84 -12.90
N PRO A 440 -5.38 -25.88 -12.15
CA PRO A 440 -4.60 -26.40 -11.02
C PRO A 440 -3.18 -26.89 -11.34
N LEU A 441 -2.83 -27.03 -12.63
CA LEU A 441 -1.47 -27.32 -13.10
C LEU A 441 -0.66 -26.06 -13.49
N PHE A 442 -1.21 -24.86 -13.29
CA PHE A 442 -0.50 -23.60 -13.51
C PHE A 442 -0.08 -23.02 -12.15
N GLY A 443 1.21 -22.79 -11.95
CA GLY A 443 1.73 -22.23 -10.72
C GLY A 443 3.17 -21.74 -10.82
N GLN A 444 3.68 -21.26 -9.69
CA GLN A 444 5.04 -20.77 -9.54
C GLN A 444 5.99 -21.96 -9.32
N HIS A 445 6.28 -22.68 -10.41
CA HIS A 445 6.99 -23.96 -10.40
C HIS A 445 8.28 -23.97 -11.23
N CYS A 446 8.63 -22.83 -11.82
CA CYS A 446 9.81 -22.65 -12.62
C CYS A 446 11.08 -22.55 -11.75
N PRO A 447 12.26 -22.96 -12.26
CA PRO A 447 13.52 -22.91 -11.52
C PRO A 447 13.90 -21.57 -10.87
N ASN A 448 13.36 -20.45 -11.36
CA ASN A 448 13.60 -19.15 -10.76
C ASN A 448 12.67 -18.81 -9.58
N ALA A 449 11.51 -19.45 -9.46
CA ALA A 449 10.58 -19.26 -8.34
C ALA A 449 10.78 -20.29 -7.22
N MET A 450 11.36 -21.46 -7.53
CA MET A 450 11.69 -22.51 -6.55
C MET A 450 12.84 -23.42 -7.02
N PRO A 451 13.70 -23.90 -6.09
CA PRO A 451 14.92 -24.66 -6.39
C PRO A 451 14.76 -26.19 -6.50
#